data_AF-A0AA47NSX8-F1
#
_entry.id   AF-A0AA47NSX8-F1
#
_cell.length_a   1.000
_cell.length_b   1.000
_cell.length_c   1.000
_cell.angle_alpha   90.00
_cell.angle_beta   90.00
_cell.angle_gamma   90.00
#
_symmetry.space_group_name_H-M   'P 1'
#
loop_
_entity.id
_entity.type
_entity.pdbx_description
1 polymer ?
#
loop_
_entity_poly.entity_id
_entity_poly.type
_entity_poly.pdbx_seq_one_letter_code
_entity_poly.pdbx_strand_id
1 'polypeptide(L)'
;MGKQTDTSYLLFSSIVANEILLRVLDHRTLRSLTRTMWFTLRRSHLSSQDWHSARGCTSLSATVSLWILTFCWCFCAMQAQNYHPTVNTQYGKLRGVRVPLPSEILGPVDQYLGVPYAASPVGEKRFLPPEPPSSWSGIKNATHFAPVCPQNIHNAVPEIMMPIWFTFNLDIVATYIQDQNEDCLYLNIYVPTEDDIRDTGAKPVMVYIHGGSYMEGTGNMIDGSVLASYGNVIVITLNYRVGVLATVGVMSAADCHVKKTKKSRRIGEEDACRSSCALVSTLPH
;
A
#
# COMPACT_ATOMS: atom_id res chain seq x y z
N MET A 1 -13.37 -31.53 -52.37
CA MET A 1 -12.06 -30.86 -52.38
C MET A 1 -12.24 -29.54 -53.11
N GLY A 2 -12.05 -28.34 -52.59
CA GLY A 2 -11.76 -27.80 -51.25
C GLY A 2 -12.22 -26.33 -51.30
N LYS A 3 -12.83 -25.83 -50.22
CA LYS A 3 -13.37 -24.46 -50.16
C LYS A 3 -12.25 -23.44 -49.92
N GLN A 4 -12.35 -22.34 -50.64
CA GLN A 4 -11.47 -21.18 -50.63
C GLN A 4 -12.05 -20.13 -49.68
N THR A 5 -11.54 -20.06 -48.44
CA THR A 5 -11.78 -18.97 -47.48
C THR A 5 -10.66 -19.02 -46.45
N ASP A 6 -9.78 -18.01 -46.40
CA ASP A 6 -9.02 -17.57 -45.20
C ASP A 6 -7.90 -16.58 -45.55
N THR A 7 -8.26 -15.39 -46.03
CA THR A 7 -7.29 -14.27 -46.18
C THR A 7 -7.87 -12.92 -45.76
N SER A 8 -9.20 -12.80 -45.65
CA SER A 8 -9.87 -11.55 -45.26
C SER A 8 -9.93 -11.32 -43.74
N TYR A 9 -9.89 -12.37 -42.92
CA TYR A 9 -9.98 -12.27 -41.46
C TYR A 9 -8.70 -11.74 -40.79
N LEU A 10 -7.52 -11.99 -41.38
CA LEU A 10 -6.24 -11.53 -40.83
C LEU A 10 -5.98 -10.03 -41.07
N LEU A 11 -6.56 -9.47 -42.14
CA LEU A 11 -6.45 -8.04 -42.45
C LEU A 11 -7.37 -7.19 -41.57
N PHE A 12 -8.58 -7.66 -41.26
CA PHE A 12 -9.51 -6.93 -40.37
C PHE A 12 -9.03 -6.90 -38.91
N SER A 13 -8.42 -7.98 -38.42
CA SER A 13 -7.84 -8.02 -37.06
C SER A 13 -6.67 -7.03 -36.88
N SER A 14 -5.85 -6.86 -37.93
CA SER A 14 -4.70 -5.94 -37.90
C SER A 14 -5.07 -4.46 -37.91
N ILE A 15 -6.24 -4.10 -38.47
CA ILE A 15 -6.70 -2.69 -38.54
C ILE A 15 -7.29 -2.25 -37.19
N VAL A 16 -8.06 -3.11 -36.52
CA VAL A 16 -8.66 -2.80 -35.20
C VAL A 16 -7.59 -2.80 -34.09
N ALA A 17 -6.58 -3.67 -34.19
CA ALA A 17 -5.45 -3.67 -33.25
C ALA A 17 -4.59 -2.39 -33.33
N ASN A 18 -4.45 -1.80 -34.52
CA ASN A 18 -3.67 -0.57 -34.72
C ASN A 18 -4.35 0.68 -34.14
N GLU A 19 -5.69 0.78 -34.20
CA GLU A 19 -6.43 1.91 -33.62
C GLU A 19 -6.35 1.96 -32.08
N ILE A 20 -6.29 0.79 -31.42
CA ILE A 20 -6.16 0.70 -29.95
C ILE A 20 -4.72 1.00 -29.51
N LEU A 21 -3.73 0.54 -30.27
CA LEU A 21 -2.30 0.76 -29.97
C LEU A 21 -1.91 2.25 -30.08
N LEU A 22 -2.58 3.00 -30.95
CA LEU A 22 -2.36 4.44 -31.15
C LEU A 22 -2.87 5.32 -29.99
N ARG A 23 -3.76 4.83 -29.12
CA ARG A 23 -4.30 5.61 -27.99
C ARG A 23 -3.54 5.46 -26.67
N VAL A 24 -2.60 4.50 -26.57
CA VAL A 24 -1.98 4.11 -25.28
C VAL A 24 -0.48 4.39 -25.20
N LEU A 25 0.21 4.66 -26.32
CA LEU A 25 1.66 4.80 -26.34
C LEU A 25 2.12 6.24 -26.49
N ASP A 26 2.90 6.71 -25.50
CA ASP A 26 3.62 7.98 -25.49
C ASP A 26 4.45 8.18 -26.79
N HIS A 27 4.48 9.42 -27.26
CA HIS A 27 4.96 9.84 -28.58
C HIS A 27 6.46 9.54 -28.80
N ARG A 28 7.21 9.24 -27.72
CA ARG A 28 8.63 8.87 -27.73
C ARG A 28 8.87 7.40 -28.10
N THR A 29 7.96 6.50 -27.73
CA THR A 29 8.09 5.05 -27.97
C THR A 29 7.80 4.69 -29.43
N LEU A 30 6.86 5.41 -30.06
CA LEU A 30 6.49 5.25 -31.48
C LEU A 30 7.63 5.59 -32.47
N ARG A 31 8.49 6.57 -32.14
CA ARG A 31 9.61 6.96 -33.02
C ARG A 31 10.75 5.94 -33.05
N SER A 32 10.90 5.14 -32.00
CA SER A 32 11.93 4.10 -31.92
C SER A 32 11.55 2.89 -32.79
N LEU A 33 10.29 2.44 -32.68
CA LEU A 33 9.77 1.27 -33.40
C LEU A 33 9.59 1.52 -34.92
N THR A 34 9.20 2.73 -35.31
CA THR A 34 9.02 3.09 -36.73
C THR A 34 10.35 3.22 -37.48
N ARG A 35 11.43 3.65 -36.80
CA ARG A 35 12.77 3.70 -37.40
C ARG A 35 13.34 2.31 -37.66
N THR A 36 13.18 1.36 -36.76
CA THR A 36 13.65 -0.02 -36.94
C THR A 36 12.87 -0.77 -38.03
N MET A 37 11.56 -0.50 -38.19
CA MET A 37 10.74 -1.06 -39.28
C MET A 37 11.16 -0.58 -40.68
N TRP A 38 11.55 0.69 -40.82
CA TRP A 38 11.96 1.26 -42.12
C TRP A 38 13.34 0.76 -42.58
N PHE A 39 14.27 0.49 -41.65
CA PHE A 39 15.60 0.00 -42.00
C PHE A 39 15.61 -1.47 -42.47
N THR A 40 14.67 -2.30 -42.00
CA THR A 40 14.58 -3.71 -42.42
C THR A 40 13.82 -3.89 -43.72
N LEU A 41 12.80 -3.06 -44.02
CA LEU A 41 12.09 -3.12 -45.30
C LEU A 41 12.92 -2.64 -46.50
N ARG A 42 13.93 -1.78 -46.30
CA ARG A 42 14.79 -1.29 -47.39
C ARG A 42 15.92 -2.25 -47.77
N ARG A 43 16.16 -3.31 -46.98
CA ARG A 43 17.27 -4.26 -47.21
C ARG A 43 16.86 -5.54 -47.94
N SER A 44 15.57 -5.74 -48.20
CA SER A 44 15.04 -6.92 -48.91
C SER A 44 14.94 -6.75 -50.44
N HIS A 45 15.40 -5.63 -51.00
CA HIS A 45 15.27 -5.32 -52.43
C HIS A 45 16.61 -5.35 -53.17
N LEU A 46 17.42 -6.41 -53.03
CA LEU A 46 18.55 -6.65 -53.94
C LEU A 46 18.64 -8.11 -54.41
N SER A 47 18.47 -8.24 -55.72
CA SER A 47 18.82 -9.29 -56.70
C SER A 47 18.59 -10.77 -56.36
N SER A 48 17.72 -11.35 -57.18
CA SER A 48 17.60 -12.77 -57.48
C SER A 48 18.86 -13.32 -58.16
N GLN A 49 19.62 -14.18 -57.48
CA GLN A 49 20.30 -15.33 -58.11
C GLN A 49 20.90 -16.25 -57.04
N ASP A 50 20.87 -17.54 -57.36
CA ASP A 50 21.53 -18.67 -56.69
C ASP A 50 20.77 -19.36 -55.55
N TRP A 51 19.77 -20.13 -55.98
CA TRP A 51 19.21 -21.28 -55.27
C TRP A 51 20.17 -22.47 -55.33
N HIS A 52 21.11 -22.61 -54.39
CA HIS A 52 21.64 -23.92 -54.00
C HIS A 52 22.18 -23.89 -52.56
N SER A 53 21.93 -24.99 -51.85
CA SER A 53 22.43 -25.35 -50.52
C SER A 53 21.59 -24.90 -49.30
N ALA A 54 20.77 -25.84 -48.86
CA ALA A 54 19.98 -25.83 -47.64
C ALA A 54 20.85 -25.76 -46.37
N ARG A 55 20.97 -24.57 -45.75
CA ARG A 55 21.39 -24.39 -44.33
C ARG A 55 20.77 -23.15 -43.64
N GLY A 56 19.56 -22.74 -44.02
CA GLY A 56 18.96 -21.47 -43.55
C GLY A 56 17.73 -21.56 -42.64
N CYS A 57 17.17 -22.75 -42.39
CA CYS A 57 15.84 -22.86 -41.79
C CYS A 57 15.82 -22.86 -40.24
N THR A 58 16.96 -23.02 -39.58
CA THR A 58 17.04 -23.12 -38.11
C THR A 58 17.26 -21.77 -37.42
N SER A 59 17.85 -20.77 -38.08
CA SER A 59 18.14 -19.47 -37.46
C SER A 59 16.93 -18.54 -37.38
N LEU A 60 16.05 -18.54 -38.39
CA LEU A 60 14.84 -17.71 -38.40
C LEU A 60 13.85 -18.11 -37.29
N SER A 61 13.64 -19.42 -37.11
CA SER A 61 12.78 -19.98 -36.05
C SER A 61 13.29 -19.64 -34.64
N ALA A 62 14.61 -19.70 -34.43
CA ALA A 62 15.23 -19.36 -33.14
C ALA A 62 15.08 -17.87 -32.81
N THR A 63 15.23 -16.98 -33.79
CA THR A 63 15.05 -15.54 -33.58
C THR A 63 13.61 -15.18 -33.23
N VAL A 64 12.62 -15.71 -33.95
CA VAL A 64 11.19 -15.47 -33.67
C VAL A 64 10.79 -16.00 -32.29
N SER A 65 11.28 -17.18 -31.91
CA SER A 65 11.05 -17.74 -30.57
C SER A 65 11.65 -16.87 -29.47
N LEU A 66 12.86 -16.31 -29.70
CA LEU A 66 13.49 -15.38 -28.76
C LEU A 66 12.66 -14.09 -28.60
N TRP A 67 12.11 -13.56 -29.69
CA TRP A 67 11.24 -12.38 -29.66
C TRP A 67 9.90 -12.63 -28.95
N ILE A 68 9.30 -13.81 -29.12
CA ILE A 68 8.08 -14.19 -28.40
C ILE A 68 8.37 -14.33 -26.91
N LEU A 69 9.50 -14.95 -26.53
CA LEU A 69 9.90 -15.09 -25.13
C LEU A 69 10.20 -13.74 -24.47
N THR A 70 10.90 -12.82 -25.16
CA THR A 70 11.16 -11.48 -24.64
C THR A 70 9.88 -10.65 -24.56
N PHE A 71 8.99 -10.75 -25.55
CA PHE A 71 7.69 -10.08 -25.50
C PHE A 71 6.80 -10.62 -24.38
N CYS A 72 6.77 -11.94 -24.17
CA CYS A 72 6.05 -12.58 -23.07
C CYS A 72 6.64 -12.18 -21.71
N TRP A 73 7.97 -12.12 -21.59
CA TRP A 73 8.65 -11.63 -20.40
C TRP A 73 8.31 -10.16 -20.11
N CYS A 74 8.35 -9.29 -21.13
CA CYS A 74 7.97 -7.89 -20.98
C CYS A 74 6.50 -7.72 -20.59
N PHE A 75 5.59 -8.50 -21.19
CA PHE A 75 4.16 -8.46 -20.89
C PHE A 75 3.86 -8.91 -19.44
N CYS A 76 4.48 -10.00 -18.98
CA CYS A 76 4.40 -10.43 -17.57
C CYS A 76 4.98 -9.39 -16.60
N ALA A 77 6.10 -8.75 -16.95
CA ALA A 77 6.72 -7.72 -16.11
C ALA A 77 5.84 -6.45 -15.99
N MET A 78 5.02 -6.14 -16.98
CA MET A 78 4.10 -4.99 -16.94
C MET A 78 2.86 -5.24 -16.06
N GLN A 79 2.44 -6.49 -15.88
CA GLN A 79 1.25 -6.83 -15.07
C GLN A 79 1.52 -6.80 -13.55
N ALA A 80 2.78 -6.75 -13.11
CA ALA A 80 3.15 -6.92 -11.69
C ALA A 80 3.51 -5.62 -10.94
N GLN A 81 3.27 -4.44 -11.51
CA GLN A 81 3.62 -3.19 -10.82
C GLN A 81 2.51 -2.76 -9.86
N ASN A 82 2.73 -2.97 -8.56
CA ASN A 82 1.92 -2.35 -7.52
C ASN A 82 2.02 -0.82 -7.64
N TYR A 83 0.87 -0.15 -7.71
CA TYR A 83 0.84 1.31 -7.72
C TYR A 83 1.16 1.86 -6.32
N HIS A 84 2.08 2.82 -6.25
CA HIS A 84 2.58 3.39 -4.99
C HIS A 84 2.15 4.86 -4.84
N PRO A 85 0.99 5.15 -4.23
CA PRO A 85 0.52 6.51 -4.04
C PRO A 85 1.44 7.27 -3.07
N THR A 86 1.67 8.56 -3.37
CA THR A 86 2.47 9.44 -2.50
C THR A 86 1.60 10.58 -1.99
N VAL A 87 1.62 10.81 -0.67
CA VAL A 87 0.88 11.90 -0.01
C VAL A 87 1.84 12.81 0.74
N ASN A 88 1.54 14.10 0.79
CA ASN A 88 2.32 15.06 1.57
C ASN A 88 1.64 15.29 2.92
N THR A 89 2.41 15.21 4.00
CA THR A 89 1.96 15.54 5.36
C THR A 89 2.73 16.75 5.88
N GLN A 90 2.31 17.32 7.01
CA GLN A 90 3.05 18.39 7.67
C GLN A 90 4.49 18.00 8.08
N TYR A 91 4.75 16.70 8.28
CA TYR A 91 6.05 16.18 8.73
C TYR A 91 6.94 15.69 7.57
N GLY A 92 6.38 15.51 6.38
CA GLY A 92 7.09 15.00 5.21
C GLY A 92 6.22 14.18 4.27
N LYS A 93 6.82 13.66 3.18
CA LYS A 93 6.12 12.84 2.18
C LYS A 93 6.06 11.38 2.61
N LEU A 94 4.92 10.74 2.38
CA LEU A 94 4.68 9.32 2.62
C LEU A 94 4.40 8.61 1.30
N ARG A 95 4.90 7.38 1.14
CA ARG A 95 4.57 6.48 0.04
C ARG A 95 3.83 5.27 0.57
N GLY A 96 2.59 5.09 0.13
CA GLY A 96 1.76 3.93 0.45
C GLY A 96 1.81 2.85 -0.64
N VAL A 97 0.82 1.96 -0.58
CA VAL A 97 0.58 0.92 -1.58
C VAL A 97 -0.91 0.84 -1.90
N ARG A 98 -1.27 0.76 -3.18
CA ARG A 98 -2.64 0.51 -3.61
C ARG A 98 -2.89 -0.98 -3.63
N VAL A 99 -3.87 -1.43 -2.85
CA VAL A 99 -4.22 -2.83 -2.70
C VAL A 99 -5.59 -3.10 -3.32
N PRO A 100 -5.69 -4.02 -4.30
CA PRO A 100 -6.97 -4.48 -4.80
C PRO A 100 -7.66 -5.38 -3.77
N LEU A 101 -8.98 -5.26 -3.65
CA LEU A 101 -9.77 -6.12 -2.77
C LEU A 101 -10.24 -7.38 -3.53
N PRO A 102 -10.44 -8.52 -2.83
CA PRO A 102 -10.88 -9.77 -3.48
C PRO A 102 -12.27 -9.69 -4.12
N SER A 103 -13.08 -8.69 -3.78
CA SER A 103 -14.41 -8.48 -4.33
C SER A 103 -14.36 -7.58 -5.55
N GLU A 104 -15.00 -7.99 -6.64
CA GLU A 104 -15.12 -7.17 -7.87
C GLU A 104 -15.98 -5.91 -7.67
N ILE A 105 -16.80 -5.87 -6.62
CA ILE A 105 -17.70 -4.75 -6.32
C ILE A 105 -16.96 -3.65 -5.55
N LEU A 106 -15.93 -4.01 -4.78
CA LEU A 106 -15.20 -3.08 -3.94
C LEU A 106 -14.00 -2.51 -4.69
N GLY A 107 -13.95 -1.20 -4.84
CA GLY A 107 -12.78 -0.51 -5.37
C GLY A 107 -11.52 -0.72 -4.53
N PRO A 108 -10.33 -0.54 -5.14
CA PRO A 108 -9.06 -0.68 -4.44
C PRO A 108 -8.90 0.37 -3.34
N VAL A 109 -7.99 0.10 -2.39
CA VAL A 109 -7.72 0.97 -1.24
C VAL A 109 -6.25 1.35 -1.23
N ASP A 110 -5.97 2.63 -0.99
CA ASP A 110 -4.63 3.12 -0.74
C ASP A 110 -4.31 2.94 0.75
N GLN A 111 -3.30 2.11 1.03
CA GLN A 111 -2.84 1.80 2.37
C GLN A 111 -1.55 2.55 2.69
N TYR A 112 -1.53 3.21 3.85
CA TYR A 112 -0.34 3.81 4.45
C TYR A 112 -0.13 3.19 5.82
N LEU A 113 0.75 2.21 5.90
CA LEU A 113 1.00 1.39 7.09
C LEU A 113 2.25 1.90 7.82
N GLY A 114 2.24 1.88 9.16
CA GLY A 114 3.41 2.27 9.95
C GLY A 114 3.76 3.76 9.87
N VAL A 115 2.75 4.63 9.84
CA VAL A 115 2.94 6.10 9.82
C VAL A 115 3.18 6.61 11.24
N PRO A 116 4.31 7.27 11.55
CA PRO A 116 4.56 7.79 12.90
C PRO A 116 3.64 8.97 13.21
N TYR A 117 2.95 8.94 14.35
CA TYR A 117 2.11 10.06 14.82
C TYR A 117 2.66 10.76 16.05
N ALA A 118 3.69 10.21 16.68
CA ALA A 118 4.38 10.76 17.84
C ALA A 118 5.89 10.43 17.78
N ALA A 119 6.69 11.14 18.57
CA ALA A 119 8.08 10.79 18.79
C ALA A 119 8.20 9.46 19.56
N SER A 120 9.25 8.70 19.26
CA SER A 120 9.54 7.43 19.95
C SER A 120 9.60 7.63 21.48
N PRO A 121 8.81 6.90 22.27
CA PRO A 121 8.70 7.09 23.71
C PRO A 121 9.78 6.33 24.50
N VAL A 122 11.02 6.34 23.99
CA VAL A 122 12.17 5.65 24.58
C VAL A 122 13.06 6.58 25.40
N GLY A 123 13.90 5.99 26.26
CA GLY A 123 14.87 6.74 27.06
C GLY A 123 14.18 7.73 28.02
N GLU A 124 14.57 9.00 27.96
CA GLU A 124 14.01 10.07 28.81
C GLU A 124 12.53 10.36 28.53
N LYS A 125 12.02 9.96 27.35
CA LYS A 125 10.60 10.11 26.98
C LYS A 125 9.73 8.96 27.48
N ARG A 126 10.33 7.94 28.09
CA ARG A 126 9.60 6.83 28.69
C ARG A 126 8.78 7.38 29.86
N PHE A 127 7.51 6.97 29.96
CA PHE A 127 6.56 7.42 30.99
C PHE A 127 6.25 8.93 30.99
N LEU A 128 6.51 9.61 29.86
CA LEU A 128 6.05 10.97 29.61
C LEU A 128 4.92 11.00 28.57
N PRO A 129 4.11 12.07 28.56
CA PRO A 129 3.15 12.33 27.49
C PRO A 129 3.83 12.29 26.11
N PRO A 130 3.14 11.81 25.06
CA PRO A 130 3.72 11.73 23.73
C PRO A 130 3.97 13.12 23.13
N GLU A 131 5.12 13.28 22.49
CA GLU A 131 5.50 14.48 21.75
C GLU A 131 5.23 14.34 20.25
N PRO A 132 5.17 15.43 19.47
CA PRO A 132 5.06 15.35 18.02
C PRO A 132 6.25 14.60 17.40
N PRO A 133 6.06 13.87 16.28
CA PRO A 133 7.15 13.22 15.59
C PRO A 133 8.07 14.26 14.95
N SER A 134 9.36 13.91 14.81
CA SER A 134 10.29 14.71 14.02
C SER A 134 9.89 14.70 12.54
N SER A 135 10.05 15.84 11.86
CA SER A 135 9.90 15.89 10.41
C SER A 135 11.03 15.13 9.71
N TRP A 136 10.78 14.62 8.51
CA TRP A 136 11.78 13.90 7.71
C TRP A 136 11.94 14.51 6.32
N SER A 137 13.16 14.45 5.79
CA SER A 137 13.46 14.79 4.40
C SER A 137 13.22 13.61 3.46
N GLY A 138 12.76 13.88 2.24
CA GLY A 138 12.52 12.84 1.23
C GLY A 138 11.15 12.18 1.37
N ILE A 139 11.05 10.93 0.91
CA ILE A 139 9.81 10.14 0.91
C ILE A 139 9.99 8.96 1.87
N LYS A 140 9.16 8.88 2.92
CA LYS A 140 9.13 7.77 3.86
C LYS A 140 8.19 6.68 3.33
N ASN A 141 8.66 5.45 3.29
CA ASN A 141 7.84 4.30 2.89
C ASN A 141 6.91 3.92 4.04
N ALA A 142 5.61 3.80 3.73
CA ALA A 142 4.53 3.41 4.61
C ALA A 142 3.76 2.22 3.98
N THR A 143 4.50 1.17 3.62
CA THR A 143 3.97 -0.01 2.89
C THR A 143 3.89 -1.26 3.76
N HIS A 144 4.42 -1.20 4.99
CA HIS A 144 4.45 -2.31 5.93
C HIS A 144 4.10 -1.82 7.33
N PHE A 145 3.56 -2.71 8.15
CA PHE A 145 3.31 -2.40 9.56
C PHE A 145 4.61 -2.08 10.28
N ALA A 146 4.54 -1.10 11.19
CA ALA A 146 5.61 -0.85 12.15
C ALA A 146 5.49 -1.83 13.34
N PRO A 147 6.57 -1.97 14.14
CA PRO A 147 6.55 -2.81 15.34
C PRO A 147 5.41 -2.44 16.28
N VAL A 148 4.86 -3.44 16.97
CA VAL A 148 3.81 -3.25 17.97
C VAL A 148 4.41 -2.88 19.32
N CYS A 149 3.58 -2.35 20.22
CA CYS A 149 4.04 -2.02 21.56
C CYS A 149 4.35 -3.28 22.38
N PRO A 150 5.34 -3.23 23.30
CA PRO A 150 5.75 -4.38 24.08
C PRO A 150 4.61 -4.93 24.94
N GLN A 151 4.31 -6.22 24.79
CA GLN A 151 3.20 -6.90 25.43
C GLN A 151 3.47 -8.41 25.60
N ASN A 152 2.91 -9.01 26.64
CA ASN A 152 3.03 -10.45 26.90
C ASN A 152 1.66 -11.11 26.97
N ILE A 153 1.25 -11.77 25.89
CA ILE A 153 -0.09 -12.39 25.77
C ILE A 153 -0.20 -13.68 26.60
N HIS A 154 0.91 -14.37 26.88
CA HIS A 154 0.84 -15.68 27.55
C HIS A 154 0.49 -15.59 29.04
N ASN A 155 0.74 -14.44 29.69
CA ASN A 155 0.66 -14.35 31.15
C ASN A 155 -0.16 -13.16 31.69
N ALA A 156 -0.71 -12.29 30.83
CA ALA A 156 -1.25 -11.00 31.28
C ALA A 156 -2.73 -11.02 31.68
N VAL A 157 -3.60 -11.78 31.00
CA VAL A 157 -5.05 -11.69 31.21
C VAL A 157 -5.73 -13.06 31.11
N PRO A 158 -6.66 -13.40 32.03
CA PRO A 158 -7.48 -14.60 31.92
C PRO A 158 -8.24 -14.63 30.58
N GLU A 159 -8.24 -15.77 29.91
CA GLU A 159 -8.90 -16.00 28.60
C GLU A 159 -10.35 -15.48 28.55
N ILE A 160 -11.06 -15.53 29.68
CA ILE A 160 -12.44 -15.07 29.85
C ILE A 160 -12.69 -13.57 29.59
N MET A 161 -11.64 -12.73 29.60
CA MET A 161 -11.76 -11.28 29.46
C MET A 161 -11.41 -10.79 28.05
N MET A 162 -10.98 -11.70 27.17
CA MET A 162 -10.61 -11.40 25.79
C MET A 162 -11.71 -11.87 24.81
N PRO A 163 -11.86 -11.24 23.63
CA PRO A 163 -12.81 -11.69 22.63
C PRO A 163 -12.51 -13.12 22.18
N ILE A 164 -13.54 -13.93 21.92
CA ILE A 164 -13.39 -15.34 21.50
C ILE A 164 -12.50 -15.47 20.26
N TRP A 165 -12.65 -14.58 19.28
CA TRP A 165 -11.82 -14.60 18.06
C TRP A 165 -10.33 -14.33 18.34
N PHE A 166 -10.01 -13.63 19.42
CA PHE A 166 -8.65 -13.32 19.84
C PHE A 166 -8.00 -14.50 20.57
N THR A 167 -8.76 -15.20 21.43
CA THR A 167 -8.25 -16.35 22.20
C THR A 167 -8.23 -17.65 21.40
N PHE A 168 -9.20 -17.86 20.50
CA PHE A 168 -9.35 -19.10 19.75
C PHE A 168 -8.24 -19.32 18.71
N ASN A 169 -7.65 -18.24 18.18
CA ASN A 169 -6.60 -18.27 17.15
C ASN A 169 -5.31 -17.58 17.62
N LEU A 170 -4.80 -17.97 18.79
CA LEU A 170 -3.56 -17.42 19.38
C LEU A 170 -2.36 -17.44 18.41
N ASP A 171 -2.24 -18.45 17.55
CA ASP A 171 -1.17 -18.54 16.55
C ASP A 171 -1.23 -17.40 15.53
N ILE A 172 -2.43 -17.02 15.08
CA ILE A 172 -2.62 -15.89 14.15
C ILE A 172 -2.31 -14.58 14.88
N VAL A 173 -2.83 -14.41 16.09
CA VAL A 173 -2.56 -13.22 16.90
C VAL A 173 -1.06 -13.08 17.15
N ALA A 174 -0.36 -14.19 17.41
CA ALA A 174 1.09 -14.22 17.60
C ALA A 174 1.83 -13.63 16.38
N THR A 175 1.37 -13.88 15.14
CA THR A 175 2.00 -13.29 13.94
C THR A 175 1.96 -11.76 13.92
N TYR A 176 0.91 -11.14 14.46
CA TYR A 176 0.78 -9.67 14.51
C TYR A 176 1.56 -9.02 15.64
N ILE A 177 1.89 -9.78 16.69
CA ILE A 177 2.54 -9.27 17.91
C ILE A 177 3.97 -9.81 18.12
N GLN A 178 4.53 -10.49 17.12
CA GLN A 178 5.89 -11.03 17.15
C GLN A 178 6.96 -9.95 17.13
N ASP A 179 6.79 -8.91 16.30
CA ASP A 179 7.73 -7.79 16.20
C ASP A 179 7.34 -6.66 17.15
N GLN A 180 7.96 -6.65 18.34
CA GLN A 180 7.67 -5.69 19.40
C GLN A 180 8.83 -4.72 19.62
N ASN A 181 8.51 -3.44 19.79
CA ASN A 181 9.49 -2.41 20.12
C ASN A 181 8.83 -1.31 20.98
N GLU A 182 9.58 -0.65 21.87
CA GLU A 182 9.07 0.54 22.56
C GLU A 182 8.83 1.71 21.60
N ASP A 183 9.55 1.76 20.47
CA ASP A 183 9.19 2.61 19.35
C ASP A 183 7.99 2.01 18.58
N CYS A 184 6.78 2.25 19.09
CA CYS A 184 5.54 1.65 18.57
C CYS A 184 4.41 2.66 18.29
N LEU A 185 4.66 3.96 18.39
CA LEU A 185 3.63 5.00 18.21
C LEU A 185 3.36 5.30 16.73
N TYR A 186 2.76 4.30 16.07
CA TYR A 186 2.44 4.31 14.66
C TYR A 186 0.94 4.09 14.42
N LEU A 187 0.46 4.60 13.30
CA LEU A 187 -0.91 4.39 12.81
C LEU A 187 -0.90 3.89 11.37
N ASN A 188 -2.02 3.29 10.98
CA ASN A 188 -2.28 2.78 9.64
C ASN A 188 -3.49 3.52 9.07
N ILE A 189 -3.41 3.95 7.81
CA ILE A 189 -4.45 4.71 7.12
C ILE A 189 -4.92 3.90 5.90
N TYR A 190 -6.23 3.74 5.79
CA TYR A 190 -6.90 3.07 4.67
C TYR A 190 -7.79 4.10 3.97
N VAL A 191 -7.42 4.46 2.74
CA VAL A 191 -8.10 5.50 1.95
C VAL A 191 -8.81 4.85 0.76
N PRO A 192 -10.13 4.98 0.63
CA PRO A 192 -10.84 4.45 -0.53
C PRO A 192 -10.47 5.25 -1.78
N THR A 193 -10.31 4.57 -2.91
CA THR A 193 -9.93 5.19 -4.18
C THR A 193 -11.14 5.57 -5.05
N GLU A 194 -12.33 5.12 -4.67
CA GLU A 194 -13.55 5.50 -5.37
C GLU A 194 -13.92 6.95 -5.04
N ASP A 195 -13.97 7.75 -6.08
CA ASP A 195 -14.63 9.05 -6.04
C ASP A 195 -16.08 8.81 -6.45
N ASP A 196 -17.01 8.92 -5.49
CA ASP A 196 -18.42 9.01 -5.85
C ASP A 196 -18.59 10.31 -6.65
N ILE A 197 -19.17 10.21 -7.84
CA ILE A 197 -19.44 11.35 -8.75
C ILE A 197 -20.26 12.43 -8.04
N ARG A 198 -20.98 12.07 -6.97
CA ARG A 198 -21.77 12.96 -6.13
C ARG A 198 -21.05 13.52 -4.91
N ASP A 199 -19.89 12.99 -4.56
CA ASP A 199 -19.18 13.32 -3.33
C ASP A 199 -17.71 13.65 -3.61
N THR A 200 -17.50 14.86 -4.13
CA THR A 200 -16.16 15.46 -4.31
C THR A 200 -15.67 16.12 -3.02
N GLY A 201 -16.29 15.83 -1.88
CA GLY A 201 -15.97 16.41 -0.58
C GLY A 201 -14.89 15.66 0.19
N ALA A 202 -14.46 16.24 1.31
CA ALA A 202 -13.60 15.56 2.26
C ALA A 202 -14.33 14.32 2.83
N LYS A 203 -13.71 13.14 2.69
CA LYS A 203 -14.29 11.88 3.16
C LYS A 203 -14.33 11.85 4.70
N PRO A 204 -15.37 11.25 5.32
CA PRO A 204 -15.41 11.05 6.76
C PRO A 204 -14.24 10.20 7.25
N VAL A 205 -13.81 10.43 8.50
CA VAL A 205 -12.68 9.73 9.11
C VAL A 205 -13.15 8.92 10.31
N MET A 206 -12.90 7.61 10.28
CA MET A 206 -13.17 6.67 11.37
C MET A 206 -11.85 6.23 11.99
N VAL A 207 -11.68 6.51 13.28
CA VAL A 207 -10.49 6.10 14.04
C VAL A 207 -10.86 4.93 14.96
N TYR A 208 -10.23 3.79 14.73
CA TYR A 208 -10.39 2.59 15.53
C TYR A 208 -9.29 2.49 16.59
N ILE A 209 -9.71 2.43 17.86
CA ILE A 209 -8.85 2.18 19.01
C ILE A 209 -9.08 0.73 19.43
N HIS A 210 -8.03 -0.08 19.39
CA HIS A 210 -8.13 -1.50 19.73
C HIS A 210 -8.36 -1.72 21.24
N GLY A 211 -8.93 -2.87 21.58
CA GLY A 211 -9.05 -3.36 22.96
C GLY A 211 -7.83 -4.17 23.40
N GLY A 212 -8.02 -5.01 24.42
CA GLY A 212 -6.95 -5.84 25.02
C GLY A 212 -6.59 -5.40 26.45
N SER A 213 -7.61 -5.01 27.23
CA SER A 213 -7.49 -4.71 28.67
C SER A 213 -6.43 -3.66 29.04
N TYR A 214 -6.01 -2.81 28.09
CA TYR A 214 -4.86 -1.90 28.20
C TYR A 214 -3.50 -2.59 28.39
N MET A 215 -3.43 -3.91 28.28
CA MET A 215 -2.23 -4.73 28.54
C MET A 215 -1.68 -5.37 27.26
N GLU A 216 -2.55 -5.60 26.28
CA GLU A 216 -2.24 -6.21 24.99
C GLU A 216 -3.07 -5.59 23.86
N GLY A 217 -2.81 -6.05 22.63
CA GLY A 217 -3.49 -5.64 21.41
C GLY A 217 -2.62 -4.79 20.50
N THR A 218 -3.12 -4.61 19.28
CA THR A 218 -2.53 -3.76 18.25
C THR A 218 -3.61 -3.39 17.23
N GLY A 219 -3.53 -2.18 16.67
CA GLY A 219 -4.34 -1.77 15.54
C GLY A 219 -4.06 -2.56 14.26
N ASN A 220 -2.91 -3.23 14.17
CA ASN A 220 -2.48 -4.00 12.99
C ASN A 220 -3.35 -5.25 12.74
N MET A 221 -4.05 -5.77 13.76
CA MET A 221 -4.94 -6.94 13.63
C MET A 221 -6.23 -6.64 12.86
N ILE A 222 -6.58 -5.36 12.71
CA ILE A 222 -7.81 -4.94 12.06
C ILE A 222 -7.47 -4.38 10.68
N ASP A 223 -7.87 -5.10 9.64
CA ASP A 223 -7.81 -4.60 8.27
C ASP A 223 -9.01 -3.67 7.99
N GLY A 224 -8.72 -2.37 7.85
CA GLY A 224 -9.72 -1.35 7.54
C GLY A 224 -10.15 -1.31 6.08
N SER A 225 -9.55 -2.10 5.18
CA SER A 225 -9.71 -1.93 3.73
C SER A 225 -11.14 -2.16 3.24
N VAL A 226 -11.81 -3.22 3.71
CA VAL A 226 -13.20 -3.52 3.32
C VAL A 226 -14.15 -2.42 3.81
N LEU A 227 -13.98 -1.95 5.05
CA LEU A 227 -14.80 -0.89 5.62
C LEU A 227 -14.58 0.45 4.89
N ALA A 228 -13.32 0.77 4.56
CA ALA A 228 -12.98 1.99 3.84
C ALA A 228 -13.62 2.02 2.44
N SER A 229 -13.47 0.92 1.69
CA SER A 229 -14.02 0.78 0.34
C SER A 229 -15.55 0.76 0.36
N TYR A 230 -16.17 -0.08 1.19
CA TYR A 230 -17.63 -0.19 1.24
C TYR A 230 -18.34 1.07 1.75
N GLY A 231 -17.78 1.69 2.80
CA GLY A 231 -18.38 2.86 3.44
C GLY A 231 -18.00 4.18 2.78
N ASN A 232 -17.08 4.19 1.82
CA ASN A 232 -16.45 5.40 1.27
C ASN A 232 -15.93 6.35 2.38
N VAL A 233 -15.27 5.78 3.39
CA VAL A 233 -14.71 6.50 4.55
C VAL A 233 -13.22 6.20 4.71
N ILE A 234 -12.46 7.14 5.26
CA ILE A 234 -11.08 6.88 5.65
C ILE A 234 -11.07 6.15 6.98
N VAL A 235 -10.49 4.96 7.01
CA VAL A 235 -10.37 4.16 8.24
C VAL A 235 -8.94 4.26 8.74
N ILE A 236 -8.77 4.50 10.04
CA ILE A 236 -7.46 4.55 10.67
C ILE A 236 -7.43 3.61 11.86
N THR A 237 -6.39 2.78 11.92
CA THR A 237 -6.07 1.97 13.10
C THR A 237 -4.76 2.47 13.69
N LEU A 238 -4.59 2.40 15.01
CA LEU A 238 -3.40 2.94 15.67
C LEU A 238 -2.89 2.02 16.77
N ASN A 239 -1.61 2.15 17.08
CA ASN A 239 -0.98 1.55 18.25
C ASN A 239 -0.75 2.64 19.30
N TYR A 240 -1.06 2.33 20.55
CA TYR A 240 -0.79 3.17 21.71
C TYR A 240 -0.03 2.34 22.76
N ARG A 241 0.73 2.97 23.66
CA ARG A 241 1.45 2.23 24.71
C ARG A 241 0.47 1.39 25.52
N VAL A 242 0.82 0.13 25.77
CA VAL A 242 0.06 -0.82 26.60
C VAL A 242 0.88 -1.26 27.82
N GLY A 243 0.24 -1.94 28.76
CA GLY A 243 0.89 -2.47 29.95
C GLY A 243 1.39 -1.39 30.90
N VAL A 244 2.52 -1.70 31.55
CA VAL A 244 3.20 -0.80 32.50
C VAL A 244 3.64 0.50 31.83
N LEU A 245 4.03 0.45 30.55
CA LEU A 245 4.42 1.62 29.76
C LEU A 245 3.28 2.62 29.55
N ALA A 246 2.03 2.17 29.66
CA ALA A 246 0.83 2.98 29.50
C ALA A 246 0.26 3.51 30.82
N THR A 247 0.49 2.79 31.93
CA THR A 247 -0.17 3.02 33.22
C THR A 247 0.70 3.77 34.21
N VAL A 248 2.02 3.60 34.15
CA VAL A 248 2.95 4.32 35.03
C VAL A 248 3.28 5.65 34.38
N GLY A 249 2.72 6.74 34.91
CA GLY A 249 3.09 8.09 34.53
C GLY A 249 3.83 8.80 35.66
N VAL A 250 5.02 9.32 35.37
CA VAL A 250 5.66 10.30 36.25
C VAL A 250 4.99 11.63 35.92
N MET A 251 4.22 12.15 36.87
CA MET A 251 3.52 13.41 36.72
C MET A 251 4.56 14.55 36.67
N SER A 252 5.07 14.89 35.50
CA SER A 252 5.88 16.09 35.32
C SER A 252 4.96 17.30 35.40
N ALA A 253 5.24 18.20 36.34
CA ALA A 253 4.48 19.43 36.58
C ALA A 253 4.72 20.53 35.51
N ALA A 254 5.30 20.18 34.37
CA ALA A 254 5.63 21.11 33.30
C ALA A 254 4.94 20.68 32.00
N ASP A 255 3.67 21.05 31.83
CA ASP A 255 3.25 21.69 30.59
C ASP A 255 1.89 22.40 30.73
N CYS A 256 1.92 23.69 30.41
CA CYS A 256 0.83 24.64 30.54
C CYS A 256 0.23 24.90 29.14
N HIS A 257 -1.08 25.13 29.10
CA HIS A 257 -1.89 25.57 27.96
C HIS A 257 -2.41 24.53 26.94
N VAL A 258 -3.21 23.59 27.43
CA VAL A 258 -4.52 23.31 26.79
C VAL A 258 -5.60 23.36 27.87
N LYS A 259 -6.69 24.08 27.60
CA LYS A 259 -7.76 24.37 28.57
C LYS A 259 -8.27 23.09 29.25
N LYS A 260 -8.05 23.02 30.57
CA LYS A 260 -8.80 22.30 31.61
C LYS A 260 -9.51 20.99 31.20
N THR A 261 -8.84 19.87 31.47
CA THR A 261 -9.40 18.86 32.39
C THR A 261 -8.28 18.31 33.26
N LYS A 262 -8.20 18.77 34.51
CA LYS A 262 -7.43 18.09 35.57
C LYS A 262 -8.11 16.76 35.87
N LYS A 263 -7.81 15.73 35.07
CA LYS A 263 -8.06 14.34 35.41
C LYS A 263 -6.79 13.61 35.05
N SER A 264 -6.18 12.92 36.01
CA SER A 264 -5.01 12.07 35.78
C SER A 264 -5.38 11.09 34.67
N ARG A 265 -4.94 11.35 33.43
CA ARG A 265 -5.13 10.43 32.31
C ARG A 265 -3.96 9.47 32.29
N ARG A 266 -4.22 8.22 31.92
CA ARG A 266 -3.15 7.25 31.68
C ARG A 266 -2.43 7.63 30.39
N ILE A 267 -1.14 7.37 30.32
CA ILE A 267 -0.30 7.75 29.18
C ILE A 267 -0.83 7.13 27.88
N GLY A 268 -1.31 5.89 27.91
CA GLY A 268 -1.93 5.25 26.73
C GLY A 268 -3.19 5.98 26.23
N GLU A 269 -3.96 6.62 27.11
CA GLU A 269 -5.13 7.43 26.71
C GLU A 269 -4.68 8.75 26.05
N GLU A 270 -3.54 9.30 26.46
CA GLU A 270 -2.95 10.50 25.85
C GLU A 270 -2.35 10.20 24.47
N ASP A 271 -1.72 9.02 24.30
CA ASP A 271 -1.27 8.51 23.00
C ASP A 271 -2.43 8.42 22.01
N ALA A 272 -3.53 7.76 22.41
CA ALA A 272 -4.73 7.66 21.58
C ALA A 272 -5.34 9.03 21.26
N CYS A 273 -5.39 9.94 22.24
CA CYS A 273 -5.91 11.29 22.02
C CYS A 273 -5.02 12.10 21.04
N ARG A 274 -3.70 12.00 21.16
CA ARG A 274 -2.76 12.68 20.25
C ARG A 274 -2.85 12.13 18.83
N SER A 275 -3.04 10.82 18.65
CA SER A 275 -3.25 10.25 17.31
C SER A 275 -4.44 10.91 16.60
N SER A 276 -5.55 11.13 17.32
CA SER A 276 -6.74 11.82 16.81
C SER A 276 -6.45 13.27 16.42
N CYS A 277 -5.61 13.98 17.18
CA CYS A 277 -5.19 15.34 16.84
C CYS A 277 -4.23 15.39 15.64
N ALA A 278 -3.29 14.44 15.54
CA ALA A 278 -2.36 14.36 14.43
C ALA A 278 -3.10 14.17 13.09
N LEU A 279 -4.22 13.44 13.10
CA LEU A 279 -5.05 13.16 11.93
C LEU A 279 -5.73 14.39 11.33
N VAL A 280 -6.14 15.35 12.16
CA VAL A 280 -6.70 16.63 11.69
C VAL A 280 -5.67 17.42 10.86
N SER A 281 -4.38 17.10 11.01
CA SER A 281 -3.26 17.84 10.39
C SER A 281 -2.52 17.08 9.28
N THR A 282 -2.79 15.79 9.06
CA THR A 282 -2.08 14.95 8.09
C THR A 282 -2.91 14.51 6.89
N LEU A 283 -4.23 14.65 6.93
CA LEU A 283 -5.08 14.30 5.78
C LEU A 283 -5.17 15.47 4.80
N PRO A 284 -5.03 15.22 3.48
CA PRO A 284 -5.25 16.25 2.48
C PRO A 284 -6.72 16.70 2.52
N HIS A 285 -6.95 18.02 2.61
CA HIS A 285 -8.25 18.64 2.39
C HIS A 285 -8.69 18.51 0.93
#